data_AF-A0A9D8F6H8-F1
#
_entry.id   AF-A0A9D8F6H8-F1
#
_cell.length_a   1.000
_cell.length_b   1.000
_cell.length_c   1.000
_cell.angle_alpha   90.00
_cell.angle_beta   90.00
_cell.angle_gamma   90.00
#
_symmetry.space_group_name_H-M   'P 1'
#
loop_
_entity.id
_entity.type
_entity.pdbx_description
1 polymer ?
#
loop_
_entity_poly.entity_id
_entity_poly.type
_entity_poly.pdbx_seq_one_letter_code
_entity_poly.pdbx_strand_id
1 'polypeptide(L)'
;AKTTPKMRQVIIERSQQGWTPRQIADALAISVRTVAKWVSRGRRSSPLTDASSRPHRIARRLSDRTTEAIVAVRHTRATAWEISRIVGVPRSTVTRVLTDNGSGYRSDRVAGVCRTWQLRHRFTRPYTPRTNGKAERFIHTLIREWAYRWPSPSSAARTARLQPYLRYYNHQRSHASLGRRAPWTRFQEAA
;
A
#
# COMPACT_ATOMS: atom_id res chain seq x y z
N ALA A 1 3.95 -11.67 17.99
CA ALA A 1 3.00 -10.55 17.80
C ALA A 1 3.73 -9.28 17.31
N LYS A 2 3.11 -8.44 16.46
CA LYS A 2 3.67 -7.11 16.12
C LYS A 2 3.45 -6.15 17.30
N THR A 3 4.51 -5.57 17.85
CA THR A 3 4.41 -4.61 18.97
C THR A 3 3.81 -3.30 18.47
N THR A 4 2.71 -2.81 19.06
CA THR A 4 2.13 -1.49 18.74
C THR A 4 2.88 -0.35 19.46
N PRO A 5 2.76 0.92 19.03
CA PRO A 5 3.37 2.05 19.74
C PRO A 5 3.05 2.09 21.24
N LYS A 6 1.78 1.84 21.60
CA LYS A 6 1.33 1.78 23.00
C LYS A 6 2.03 0.67 23.78
N MET A 7 2.15 -0.52 23.18
CA MET A 7 2.85 -1.64 23.83
C MET A 7 4.36 -1.36 24.02
N ARG A 8 4.97 -0.56 23.13
CA ARG A 8 6.38 -0.13 23.25
C ARG A 8 6.57 0.88 24.39
N GLN A 9 5.59 1.75 24.64
CA GLN A 9 5.59 2.65 25.80
C GLN A 9 5.53 1.84 27.09
N VAL A 10 4.60 0.87 27.19
CA VAL A 10 4.50 -0.03 28.36
C VAL A 10 5.80 -0.79 28.63
N ILE A 11 6.52 -1.23 27.58
CA ILE A 11 7.84 -1.87 27.75
C ILE A 11 8.84 -0.92 28.45
N ILE A 12 8.85 0.36 28.08
CA ILE A 12 9.79 1.35 28.64
C ILE A 12 9.39 1.74 30.05
N GLU A 13 8.10 2.00 30.29
CA GLU A 13 7.57 2.30 31.63
C GLU A 13 7.91 1.20 32.62
N ARG A 14 7.64 -0.07 32.27
CA ARG A 14 7.98 -1.22 33.14
C ARG A 14 9.49 -1.36 33.36
N SER A 15 10.29 -1.10 32.33
CA SER A 15 11.75 -1.10 32.47
C SER A 15 12.25 0.02 33.40
N GLN A 16 11.57 1.17 33.44
CA GLN A 16 11.89 2.27 34.36
C GLN A 16 11.45 1.96 35.80
N GLN A 17 10.37 1.19 35.96
CA GLN A 17 9.90 0.64 37.24
C GLN A 17 10.77 -0.52 37.77
N GLY A 18 11.93 -0.79 37.16
CA GLY A 18 12.88 -1.81 37.61
C GLY A 18 12.54 -3.25 37.19
N TRP A 19 11.52 -3.48 36.36
CA TRP A 19 11.22 -4.82 35.87
C TRP A 19 12.33 -5.36 34.97
N THR A 20 12.66 -6.64 35.13
CA THR A 20 13.62 -7.31 34.27
C THR A 20 13.04 -7.53 32.86
N PRO A 21 13.89 -7.60 31.81
CA PRO A 21 13.41 -7.88 30.45
C PRO A 21 12.61 -9.18 30.30
N ARG A 22 12.86 -10.17 31.17
CA ARG A 22 12.13 -11.45 31.19
C ARG A 22 10.72 -11.29 31.74
N GLN A 23 10.57 -10.62 32.87
CA GLN A 23 9.25 -10.32 33.45
C GLN A 23 8.37 -9.51 32.48
N ILE A 24 8.95 -8.52 31.78
CA ILE A 24 8.22 -7.73 30.78
C ILE A 24 7.80 -8.60 29.59
N ALA A 25 8.69 -9.49 29.13
CA ALA A 25 8.44 -10.40 28.01
C ALA A 25 7.29 -11.36 28.32
N ASP A 26 7.32 -11.98 29.50
CA ASP A 26 6.31 -12.92 29.97
C ASP A 26 4.95 -12.21 30.13
N ALA A 27 4.94 -11.03 30.77
CA ALA A 27 3.73 -10.25 31.00
C ALA A 27 3.08 -9.66 29.73
N LEU A 28 3.80 -9.63 28.59
CA LEU A 28 3.29 -9.13 27.31
C LEU A 28 3.21 -10.22 26.23
N ALA A 29 3.52 -11.47 26.57
CA ALA A 29 3.60 -12.60 25.63
C ALA A 29 4.45 -12.27 24.38
N ILE A 30 5.63 -11.67 24.58
CA ILE A 30 6.59 -11.36 23.52
C ILE A 30 7.98 -11.88 23.85
N SER A 31 8.87 -11.93 22.87
CA SER A 31 10.25 -12.38 23.12
C SER A 31 11.06 -11.35 23.91
N VAL A 32 11.95 -11.83 24.78
CA VAL A 32 12.93 -11.01 25.52
C VAL A 32 13.76 -10.14 24.58
N ARG A 33 14.13 -10.66 23.40
CA ARG A 33 14.83 -9.89 22.35
C ARG A 33 14.06 -8.66 21.88
N THR A 34 12.72 -8.78 21.81
CA THR A 34 11.85 -7.66 21.44
C THR A 34 11.81 -6.60 22.52
N VAL A 35 11.76 -7.01 23.79
CA VAL A 35 11.86 -6.11 24.95
C VAL A 35 13.20 -5.39 24.95
N ALA A 36 14.31 -6.12 24.89
CA ALA A 36 15.66 -5.55 24.89
C ALA A 36 15.87 -4.51 23.78
N LYS A 37 15.39 -4.80 22.56
CA LYS A 37 15.41 -3.85 21.44
C LYS A 37 14.70 -2.53 21.77
N TRP A 38 13.51 -2.59 22.36
CA TRP A 38 12.72 -1.40 22.65
C TRP A 38 13.23 -0.63 23.87
N VAL A 39 13.74 -1.31 24.90
CA VAL A 39 14.44 -0.68 26.03
C VAL A 39 15.69 0.07 25.54
N SER A 40 16.53 -0.55 24.69
CA SER A 40 17.70 0.09 24.08
C SER A 40 17.33 1.33 23.24
N ARG A 41 16.21 1.29 22.53
CA ARG A 41 15.70 2.46 21.78
C ARG A 41 15.18 3.56 22.71
N GLY A 42 14.46 3.20 23.76
CA GLY A 42 13.96 4.14 24.77
C GLY A 42 15.08 4.87 25.49
N ARG A 43 16.16 4.17 25.87
CA ARG A 43 17.36 4.77 26.47
C ARG A 43 18.06 5.80 25.57
N ARG A 44 17.93 5.65 24.26
CA ARG A 44 18.46 6.59 23.26
C ARG A 44 17.47 7.69 22.88
N SER A 45 16.38 7.83 23.63
CA SER A 45 15.27 8.78 23.36
C SER A 45 14.77 8.72 21.91
N SER A 46 14.88 7.55 21.27
CA SER A 46 14.49 7.38 19.88
C SER A 46 12.97 7.23 19.75
N PRO A 47 12.35 7.67 18.64
CA PRO A 47 10.92 7.48 18.43
C PRO A 47 10.49 6.02 18.55
N LEU A 48 9.42 5.77 19.30
CA LEU A 48 8.81 4.44 19.47
C LEU A 48 7.82 4.10 18.36
N THR A 49 7.61 5.01 17.43
CA THR A 49 6.81 4.80 16.23
C THR A 49 7.55 3.93 15.23
N ASP A 50 6.81 3.32 14.30
CA ASP A 50 7.44 2.63 13.17
C ASP A 50 8.08 3.66 12.25
N ALA A 51 9.36 3.49 11.97
CA ALA A 51 10.01 4.22 10.90
C ALA A 51 9.36 3.83 9.57
N SER A 52 9.18 4.80 8.68
CA SER A 52 8.71 4.53 7.33
C SER A 52 9.67 3.55 6.65
N SER A 53 9.16 2.42 6.16
CA SER A 53 9.95 1.52 5.31
C SER A 53 10.05 2.02 3.86
N ARG A 54 9.58 3.25 3.58
CA ARG A 54 9.70 3.87 2.26
C ARG A 54 11.19 4.13 1.96
N PRO A 55 11.68 3.76 0.78
CA PRO A 55 13.03 4.14 0.36
C PRO A 55 13.23 5.65 0.44
N HIS A 56 14.30 6.09 1.11
CA HIS A 56 14.65 7.51 1.22
C HIS A 56 15.01 8.12 -0.14
N ARG A 57 15.61 7.31 -1.03
CA ARG A 57 15.97 7.69 -2.39
C ARG A 57 15.47 6.65 -3.38
N ILE A 58 14.88 7.09 -4.48
CA ILE A 58 14.51 6.25 -5.63
C ILE A 58 15.21 6.85 -6.85
N ALA A 59 16.20 6.15 -7.38
CA ALA A 59 17.09 6.66 -8.43
C ALA A 59 16.38 7.13 -9.71
N ARG A 60 15.18 6.60 -9.98
CA ARG A 60 14.35 6.94 -11.15
C ARG A 60 12.97 7.47 -10.73
N ARG A 61 12.92 8.23 -9.63
CA ARG A 61 11.70 8.93 -9.22
C ARG A 61 11.42 10.00 -10.27
N LEU A 62 10.19 10.04 -10.80
CA LEU A 62 9.76 11.15 -11.64
C LEU A 62 9.66 12.41 -10.77
N SER A 63 9.86 13.58 -11.37
CA SER A 63 9.52 14.84 -10.70
C SER A 63 8.03 14.85 -10.38
N ASP A 64 7.65 15.60 -9.35
CA ASP A 64 6.25 15.71 -8.96
C ASP A 64 5.46 16.31 -10.14
N ARG A 65 5.95 17.40 -10.78
CA ARG A 65 5.44 18.00 -12.03
C ARG A 65 5.16 16.99 -13.17
N THR A 66 6.09 16.08 -13.45
CA THR A 66 5.88 15.06 -14.49
C THR A 66 4.84 14.02 -14.07
N THR A 67 4.74 13.74 -12.77
CA THR A 67 3.74 12.84 -12.21
C THR A 67 2.33 13.44 -12.33
N GLU A 68 2.14 14.70 -11.96
CA GLU A 68 0.87 15.43 -12.17
C GLU A 68 0.45 15.43 -13.63
N ALA A 69 1.36 15.76 -14.56
CA ALA A 69 1.05 15.75 -15.98
C ALA A 69 0.59 14.36 -16.48
N ILE A 70 1.24 13.27 -16.03
CA ILE A 70 0.81 11.89 -16.35
C ILE A 70 -0.58 11.61 -15.80
N VAL A 71 -0.87 12.00 -14.56
CA VAL A 71 -2.17 11.78 -13.90
C VAL A 71 -3.27 12.57 -14.60
N ALA A 72 -3.03 13.84 -14.91
CA ALA A 72 -3.98 14.71 -15.62
C ALA A 72 -4.38 14.11 -16.97
N VAL A 73 -3.42 13.68 -17.79
CA VAL A 73 -3.71 13.05 -19.09
C VAL A 73 -4.38 11.68 -18.92
N ARG A 74 -4.11 10.93 -17.85
CA ARG A 74 -4.85 9.68 -17.56
C ARG A 74 -6.33 9.93 -17.29
N HIS A 75 -6.72 11.08 -16.74
CA HIS A 75 -8.12 11.40 -16.48
C HIS A 75 -8.95 11.59 -17.76
N THR A 76 -8.32 11.91 -18.88
CA THR A 76 -9.00 12.01 -20.18
C THR A 76 -9.24 10.64 -20.84
N ARG A 77 -8.85 9.55 -20.16
CA ARG A 77 -8.83 8.17 -20.69
C ARG A 77 -7.88 7.98 -21.88
N ALA A 78 -6.93 8.89 -22.06
CA ALA A 78 -5.86 8.74 -23.03
C ALA A 78 -5.09 7.43 -22.81
N THR A 79 -4.75 6.79 -23.92
CA THR A 79 -3.89 5.61 -23.99
C THR A 79 -2.49 5.93 -23.47
N ALA A 80 -1.74 4.89 -23.11
CA ALA A 80 -0.38 5.06 -22.64
C ALA A 80 0.56 5.66 -23.70
N TRP A 81 0.24 5.52 -24.99
CA TRP A 81 0.95 6.17 -26.08
C TRP A 81 0.67 7.67 -26.11
N GLU A 82 -0.59 8.07 -26.02
CA GLU A 82 -0.99 9.48 -25.96
C GLU A 82 -0.40 10.18 -24.73
N ILE A 83 -0.45 9.55 -23.56
CA ILE A 83 0.18 10.09 -22.34
C ILE A 83 1.69 10.26 -22.52
N SER A 84 2.36 9.26 -23.11
CA SER A 84 3.80 9.32 -23.36
C SER A 84 4.16 10.49 -24.29
N ARG A 85 3.38 10.69 -25.35
CA ARG A 85 3.58 11.75 -26.34
C ARG A 85 3.27 13.14 -25.78
N ILE A 86 2.16 13.29 -25.06
CA ILE A 86 1.71 14.58 -24.49
C ILE A 86 2.65 15.04 -23.38
N VAL A 87 3.08 14.15 -22.49
CA VAL A 87 3.93 14.52 -21.34
C VAL A 87 5.42 14.49 -21.69
N GLY A 88 5.80 13.88 -22.82
CA GLY A 88 7.20 13.77 -23.22
C GLY A 88 8.02 12.82 -22.36
N VAL A 89 7.40 11.76 -21.82
CA VAL A 89 8.09 10.73 -21.03
C VAL A 89 8.22 9.42 -21.81
N PRO A 90 9.25 8.60 -21.56
CA PRO A 90 9.35 7.29 -22.18
C PRO A 90 8.09 6.48 -21.93
N ARG A 91 7.57 5.82 -22.96
CA ARG A 91 6.38 4.97 -22.89
C ARG A 91 6.43 3.98 -21.74
N SER A 92 7.62 3.42 -21.47
CA SER A 92 7.86 2.48 -20.36
C SER A 92 7.60 3.04 -18.95
N THR A 93 7.53 4.36 -18.79
CA THR A 93 7.22 5.07 -17.55
C THR A 93 5.72 5.03 -17.25
N VAL A 94 4.89 5.06 -18.29
CA VAL A 94 3.42 5.15 -18.18
C VAL A 94 2.70 3.83 -18.49
N THR A 95 3.43 2.79 -18.94
CA THR A 95 2.87 1.51 -19.41
C THR A 95 3.07 0.32 -18.46
N ARG A 96 3.70 0.48 -17.29
CA ARG A 96 4.00 -0.68 -16.44
C ARG A 96 2.77 -1.16 -15.68
N VAL A 97 2.39 -2.41 -15.93
CA VAL A 97 1.47 -3.17 -15.09
C VAL A 97 2.28 -4.14 -14.27
N LEU A 98 2.14 -4.11 -12.94
CA LEU A 98 2.79 -5.05 -12.04
C LEU A 98 1.72 -6.01 -11.48
N THR A 99 1.90 -7.30 -11.67
CA THR A 99 1.04 -8.34 -11.07
C THR A 99 1.88 -9.37 -10.33
N ASP A 100 1.24 -10.20 -9.53
CA ASP A 100 1.88 -11.43 -9.06
C ASP A 100 2.00 -12.48 -10.18
N ASN A 101 2.57 -13.64 -9.83
CA ASN A 101 2.81 -14.75 -10.74
C ASN A 101 1.61 -15.70 -10.88
N GLY A 102 0.40 -15.30 -10.46
CA GLY A 102 -0.80 -16.12 -10.59
C GLY A 102 -1.06 -16.54 -12.04
N SER A 103 -1.57 -17.76 -12.23
CA SER A 103 -1.79 -18.35 -13.55
C SER A 103 -2.68 -17.48 -14.46
N GLY A 104 -3.71 -16.84 -13.89
CA GLY A 104 -4.57 -15.91 -14.62
C GLY A 104 -3.81 -14.72 -15.23
N TYR A 105 -2.81 -14.17 -14.52
CA TYR A 105 -1.98 -13.08 -15.03
C TYR A 105 -0.90 -13.56 -16.00
N ARG A 106 -0.49 -14.84 -15.93
CA ARG A 106 0.43 -15.44 -16.91
C ARG A 106 -0.25 -15.90 -18.19
N SER A 107 -1.58 -15.82 -18.27
CA SER A 107 -2.34 -16.27 -19.43
C SER A 107 -2.06 -15.45 -20.70
N ASP A 108 -2.19 -16.10 -21.85
CA ASP A 108 -2.07 -15.44 -23.16
C ASP A 108 -3.11 -14.35 -23.39
N ARG A 109 -4.28 -14.46 -22.74
CA ARG A 109 -5.32 -13.43 -22.79
C ARG A 109 -4.84 -12.12 -22.18
N VAL A 110 -4.22 -12.18 -20.99
CA VAL A 110 -3.66 -10.99 -20.33
C VAL A 110 -2.47 -10.46 -21.13
N ALA A 111 -1.60 -11.35 -21.61
CA ALA A 111 -0.47 -10.96 -22.47
C ALA A 111 -0.94 -10.27 -23.75
N GLY A 112 -2.02 -10.75 -24.38
CA GLY A 112 -2.64 -10.17 -25.57
C GLY A 112 -3.17 -8.77 -25.32
N VAL A 113 -3.93 -8.57 -24.24
CA VAL A 113 -4.40 -7.22 -23.83
C VAL A 113 -3.20 -6.30 -23.60
N CYS A 114 -2.18 -6.74 -22.85
CA CYS A 114 -0.98 -5.94 -22.67
C CYS A 114 -0.30 -5.61 -24.01
N ARG A 115 -0.26 -6.50 -25.00
CA ARG A 115 0.28 -6.18 -26.34
C ARG A 115 -0.58 -5.15 -27.08
N THR A 116 -1.90 -5.30 -27.11
CA THR A 116 -2.83 -4.38 -27.80
C THR A 116 -2.73 -2.96 -27.25
N TRP A 117 -2.76 -2.82 -25.93
CA TRP A 117 -2.60 -1.52 -25.25
C TRP A 117 -1.13 -1.12 -25.08
N GLN A 118 -0.24 -1.94 -25.65
CA GLN A 118 1.20 -1.80 -25.62
C GLN A 118 1.74 -1.59 -24.18
N LEU A 119 1.14 -2.22 -23.18
CA LEU A 119 1.56 -2.19 -21.79
C LEU A 119 2.76 -3.11 -21.55
N ARG A 120 3.71 -2.68 -20.71
CA ARG A 120 4.81 -3.53 -20.24
C ARG A 120 4.36 -4.26 -18.99
N HIS A 121 4.02 -5.53 -19.13
CA HIS A 121 3.69 -6.39 -18.00
C HIS A 121 4.96 -6.81 -17.25
N ARG A 122 4.96 -6.64 -15.93
CA ARG A 122 6.01 -7.05 -15.00
C ARG A 122 5.39 -7.95 -13.96
N PHE A 123 6.11 -9.00 -13.59
CA PHE A 123 5.75 -9.86 -12.48
C PHE A 123 6.51 -9.45 -11.23
N THR A 124 5.88 -9.60 -10.07
CA THR A 124 6.61 -9.58 -8.80
C THR A 124 7.66 -10.68 -8.81
N ARG A 125 8.75 -10.48 -8.06
CA ARG A 125 9.74 -11.54 -7.88
C ARG A 125 9.08 -12.71 -7.13
N PRO A 126 9.33 -13.97 -7.52
CA PRO A 126 8.86 -15.13 -6.77
C PRO A 126 9.22 -15.03 -5.28
N TYR A 127 8.31 -15.48 -4.42
CA TYR A 127 8.49 -15.54 -2.96
C TYR A 127 8.88 -14.21 -2.28
N THR A 128 8.59 -13.07 -2.92
CA THR A 128 8.88 -11.73 -2.37
C THR A 128 7.61 -10.87 -2.27
N PRO A 129 6.77 -11.08 -1.24
CA PRO A 129 5.45 -10.44 -1.11
C PRO A 129 5.53 -8.91 -0.91
N ARG A 130 6.71 -8.37 -0.63
CA ARG A 130 6.91 -6.95 -0.30
C ARG A 130 6.48 -5.99 -1.41
N THR A 131 6.49 -6.44 -2.67
CA THR A 131 6.23 -5.58 -3.83
C THR A 131 4.74 -5.39 -4.14
N ASN A 132 3.87 -6.32 -3.71
CA ASN A 132 2.44 -6.27 -3.99
C ASN A 132 1.57 -5.78 -2.82
N GLY A 133 2.19 -5.47 -1.67
CA GLY A 133 1.46 -5.20 -0.42
C GLY A 133 0.41 -4.06 -0.51
N LYS A 134 0.56 -3.11 -1.44
CA LYS A 134 -0.48 -2.09 -1.68
C LYS A 134 -1.75 -2.69 -2.29
N ALA A 135 -1.60 -3.53 -3.31
CA ALA A 135 -2.72 -4.20 -3.95
C ALA A 135 -3.37 -5.20 -2.98
N GLU A 136 -2.56 -6.00 -2.27
CA GLU A 136 -3.05 -6.95 -1.26
C GLU A 136 -3.85 -6.23 -0.17
N ARG A 137 -3.33 -5.12 0.36
CA ARG A 137 -4.03 -4.32 1.38
C ARG A 137 -5.35 -3.77 0.87
N PHE A 138 -5.37 -3.26 -0.37
CA PHE A 138 -6.60 -2.80 -1.02
C PHE A 138 -7.62 -3.92 -1.17
N ILE A 139 -7.20 -5.08 -1.69
CA ILE A 139 -8.07 -6.26 -1.88
C ILE A 139 -8.65 -6.72 -0.54
N HIS A 140 -7.84 -6.81 0.52
CA HIS A 140 -8.34 -7.17 1.85
C HIS A 140 -9.38 -6.17 2.38
N THR A 141 -9.14 -4.87 2.19
CA THR A 141 -10.09 -3.82 2.57
C THR A 141 -11.40 -3.94 1.78
N LEU A 142 -11.31 -4.14 0.47
CA LEU A 142 -12.45 -4.29 -0.43
C LEU A 142 -13.27 -5.55 -0.11
N ILE A 143 -12.61 -6.67 0.20
CA ILE A 143 -13.30 -7.88 0.65
C ILE A 143 -14.08 -7.61 1.96
N ARG A 144 -13.44 -7.00 2.95
CA ARG A 144 -14.05 -6.73 4.26
C ARG A 144 -15.21 -5.72 4.18
N GLU A 145 -15.03 -4.64 3.44
CA GLU A 145 -15.92 -3.48 3.49
C GLU A 145 -16.95 -3.45 2.35
N TRP A 146 -16.69 -4.13 1.23
CA TRP A 146 -17.64 -4.25 0.13
C TRP A 146 -18.19 -5.67 0.01
N ALA A 147 -17.32 -6.68 -0.12
CA ALA A 147 -17.80 -8.02 -0.46
C ALA A 147 -18.59 -8.68 0.68
N TYR A 148 -18.14 -8.49 1.91
CA TYR A 148 -18.70 -9.15 3.10
C TYR A 148 -19.38 -8.20 4.09
N ARG A 149 -19.44 -6.89 3.78
CA ARG A 149 -20.13 -5.94 4.66
C ARG A 149 -21.64 -6.14 4.69
N TRP A 150 -22.21 -6.54 3.56
CA TRP A 150 -23.65 -6.71 3.39
C TRP A 150 -23.95 -8.08 2.76
N PRO A 151 -24.89 -8.85 3.31
CA PRO A 151 -25.43 -10.02 2.64
C PRO A 151 -25.86 -9.65 1.22
N SER A 152 -25.52 -10.50 0.27
CA SER A 152 -25.75 -10.25 -1.15
C SER A 152 -26.43 -11.47 -1.74
N PRO A 153 -27.66 -11.35 -2.28
CA PRO A 153 -28.40 -12.51 -2.78
C PRO A 153 -27.77 -13.10 -4.05
N SER A 154 -26.98 -12.32 -4.79
CA SER A 154 -26.27 -12.79 -5.98
C SER A 154 -24.95 -12.05 -6.22
N SER A 155 -24.09 -12.63 -7.06
CA SER A 155 -22.84 -11.99 -7.48
C SER A 155 -23.10 -10.72 -8.30
N ALA A 156 -24.18 -10.69 -9.11
CA ALA A 156 -24.59 -9.51 -9.86
C ALA A 156 -24.99 -8.36 -8.93
N ALA A 157 -25.80 -8.64 -7.91
CA ALA A 157 -26.21 -7.64 -6.91
C ALA A 157 -25.02 -7.09 -6.10
N ARG A 158 -23.99 -7.92 -5.86
CA ARG A 158 -22.73 -7.48 -5.24
C ARG A 158 -21.90 -6.62 -6.20
N THR A 159 -21.81 -7.01 -7.47
CA THR A 159 -21.07 -6.28 -8.52
C THR A 159 -21.66 -4.91 -8.79
N ALA A 160 -23.00 -4.78 -8.82
CA ALA A 160 -23.69 -3.49 -8.99
C ALA A 160 -23.30 -2.46 -7.91
N ARG A 161 -22.98 -2.94 -6.69
CA ARG A 161 -22.54 -2.09 -5.57
C ARG A 161 -21.04 -1.77 -5.58
N LEU A 162 -20.26 -2.40 -6.45
CA LEU A 162 -18.81 -2.17 -6.50
C LEU A 162 -18.49 -0.73 -6.90
N GLN A 163 -19.16 -0.20 -7.94
CA GLN A 163 -18.90 1.17 -8.40
C GLN A 163 -19.22 2.23 -7.34
N PRO A 164 -20.39 2.23 -6.68
CA PRO A 164 -20.66 3.09 -5.53
C PRO A 164 -19.60 2.97 -4.42
N TYR A 165 -19.19 1.74 -4.08
CA TYR A 165 -18.15 1.53 -3.08
C TYR A 165 -16.80 2.11 -3.50
N LEU A 166 -16.38 1.93 -4.76
CA LEU A 166 -15.12 2.49 -5.25
C LEU A 166 -15.11 4.01 -5.22
N ARG A 167 -16.25 4.66 -5.50
CA ARG A 167 -16.41 6.12 -5.32
C ARG A 167 -16.22 6.53 -3.87
N TYR A 168 -16.90 5.84 -2.94
CA TYR A 168 -16.71 6.06 -1.50
C TYR A 168 -15.24 5.85 -1.08
N TYR A 169 -14.63 4.72 -1.48
CA TYR A 169 -13.25 4.37 -1.16
C TYR A 169 -12.27 5.45 -1.63
N ASN A 170 -12.41 5.92 -2.87
CA ASN A 170 -11.48 6.90 -3.44
C ASN A 170 -11.70 8.31 -2.89
N HIS A 171 -12.94 8.75 -2.68
CA HIS A 171 -13.24 10.16 -2.41
C HIS A 171 -13.58 10.49 -0.95
N GLN A 172 -13.97 9.50 -0.14
CA GLN A 172 -14.53 9.77 1.21
C GLN A 172 -13.89 8.93 2.31
N ARG A 173 -13.52 7.67 2.02
CA ARG A 173 -13.01 6.74 3.03
C ARG A 173 -11.74 7.30 3.69
N SER A 174 -11.71 7.32 5.02
CA SER A 174 -10.54 7.79 5.77
C SER A 174 -9.42 6.75 5.80
N HIS A 175 -8.18 7.15 5.51
CA HIS A 175 -7.00 6.30 5.58
C HIS A 175 -5.98 6.83 6.59
N ALA A 176 -5.66 6.02 7.61
CA ALA A 176 -4.67 6.38 8.64
C ALA A 176 -3.29 6.71 8.05
N SER A 177 -2.84 5.94 7.04
CA SER A 177 -1.57 6.20 6.34
C SER A 177 -1.54 7.50 5.53
N LEU A 178 -2.71 8.12 5.32
CA LEU A 178 -2.89 9.36 4.58
C LEU A 178 -3.32 10.52 5.50
N GLY A 179 -3.06 10.42 6.81
CA GLY A 179 -3.47 11.46 7.76
C GLY A 179 -4.99 11.59 7.87
N ARG A 180 -5.71 10.47 7.78
CA ARG A 180 -7.18 10.40 7.80
C ARG A 180 -7.89 11.02 6.59
N ARG A 181 -7.16 11.32 5.51
CA ARG A 181 -7.74 11.80 4.24
C ARG A 181 -8.07 10.67 3.28
N ALA A 182 -8.92 10.97 2.30
CA ALA A 182 -9.30 10.04 1.25
C ALA A 182 -8.16 9.84 0.22
N PRO A 183 -8.06 8.67 -0.44
CA PRO A 183 -7.02 8.40 -1.43
C PRO A 183 -6.92 9.45 -2.54
N TRP A 184 -8.06 9.98 -3.00
CA TRP A 184 -8.13 11.02 -4.04
C TRP A 184 -7.32 12.27 -3.70
N THR A 185 -7.23 12.62 -2.42
CA THR A 185 -6.49 13.82 -1.99
C THR A 185 -5.00 13.75 -2.34
N ARG A 186 -4.40 12.55 -2.39
CA ARG A 186 -3.00 12.37 -2.81
C ARG A 186 -2.79 12.51 -4.31
N PHE A 187 -3.85 12.32 -5.10
CA PHE A 187 -3.79 12.59 -6.54
C PHE A 187 -3.93 14.08 -6.82
N GLN A 188 -4.66 14.83 -5.99
CA GLN A 188 -4.80 16.28 -6.13
C GLN A 188 -3.59 17.07 -5.61
N GLU A 189 -2.91 16.59 -4.57
CA GLU A 189 -1.65 17.22 -4.09
C GLU A 189 -0.47 17.02 -5.04
N ALA A 190 -0.61 16.05 -5.94
CA ALA A 190 0.30 15.80 -7.04
C ALA A 190 -0.40 16.14 -8.35
N ALA A 191 -1.14 17.27 -8.39
CA ALA A 191 -1.85 17.92 -9.50
C ALA A 191 -1.59 19.44 -9.40
#